data_AF-A0A151SPU2-F1
#
_entry.id   AF-A0A151SPU2-F1
#
_cell.length_a   1.000
_cell.length_b   1.000
_cell.length_c   1.000
_cell.angle_alpha   90.00
_cell.angle_beta   90.00
_cell.angle_gamma   90.00
#
_symmetry.space_group_name_H-M   'P 1'
#
loop_
_entity.id
_entity.type
_entity.pdbx_description
1 polymer ?
#
loop_
_entity_poly.entity_id
_entity_poly.type
_entity_poly.pdbx_seq_one_letter_code
_entity_poly.pdbx_strand_id
1 'polypeptide(L)'
;MVVSETGPAHLEDVGKLSIMRRTGLPARDLRVLDPMLSHSSSILGRERAIVVNLEHVKAIITASEVLIINSSNPFFQTFLQDLHTRLTNQTPSPRSNDMDGKDSLQGGKGSGNGSPVRISEDSVAFHVRADSSKINAEVVTGKPAPKQLPFEFRALETCIESACRCLESETSTLEKEAYPALDELTSQLSTLNLERVRQIKSRLVALSGRVQKVYNIHGKTPVPCMKTSRLYI
;
A
#
# COMPACT_ATOMS: atom_id res chain seq x y z
N MET A 1 -6.52 -14.53 13.60
CA MET A 1 -5.24 -13.87 13.93
C MET A 1 -5.46 -12.36 13.97
N VAL A 2 -4.83 -11.65 14.90
CA VAL A 2 -4.97 -10.20 15.06
C VAL A 2 -3.63 -9.54 14.82
N VAL A 3 -3.62 -8.50 13.99
CA VAL A 3 -2.45 -7.65 13.73
C VAL A 3 -2.80 -6.22 14.11
N SER A 4 -2.15 -5.67 15.13
CA SER A 4 -2.42 -4.31 15.62
C SER A 4 -1.37 -3.33 15.09
N GLU A 5 -1.69 -2.03 15.08
CA GLU A 5 -0.76 -0.98 14.65
C GLU A 5 0.53 -0.92 15.48
N THR A 6 0.44 -1.19 16.78
CA THR A 6 1.56 -1.03 17.74
C THR A 6 2.01 -2.34 18.38
N GLY A 7 1.40 -3.48 18.02
CA GLY A 7 1.57 -4.74 18.73
C GLY A 7 1.96 -5.91 17.84
N PRO A 8 2.55 -6.98 18.41
CA PRO A 8 2.87 -8.20 17.66
C PRO A 8 1.59 -8.91 17.21
N ALA A 9 1.66 -9.59 16.07
CA ALA A 9 0.57 -10.45 15.64
C ALA A 9 0.42 -11.61 16.60
N HIS A 10 -0.82 -11.93 16.95
CA HIS A 10 -1.14 -13.04 17.83
C HIS A 10 -2.40 -13.76 17.36
N LEU A 11 -2.50 -15.03 17.74
CA LEU A 11 -3.70 -15.82 17.52
C LEU A 11 -4.67 -15.54 18.68
N GLU A 12 -5.86 -15.08 18.34
CA GLU A 12 -6.94 -14.83 19.29
C GLU A 12 -8.16 -15.65 18.83
N ASP A 13 -8.74 -16.43 19.76
CA ASP A 13 -10.01 -17.11 19.53
C ASP A 13 -11.17 -16.17 19.89
N VAL A 14 -11.73 -15.53 18.87
CA VAL A 14 -12.77 -14.50 19.05
C VAL A 14 -14.09 -15.02 18.50
N GLY A 15 -15.05 -15.27 19.40
CA GLY A 15 -16.40 -15.62 19.01
C GLY A 15 -17.09 -14.54 18.18
N LYS A 16 -18.02 -14.95 17.30
CA LYS A 16 -18.76 -14.05 16.39
C LYS A 16 -19.35 -12.82 17.09
N LEU A 17 -19.96 -13.01 18.27
CA LEU A 17 -20.56 -11.92 19.06
C LEU A 17 -19.51 -10.92 19.57
N SER A 18 -18.31 -11.39 19.91
CA SER A 18 -17.20 -10.53 20.33
C SER A 18 -16.66 -9.70 19.15
N ILE A 19 -16.53 -10.31 17.97
CA ILE A 19 -16.18 -9.58 16.74
C ILE A 19 -17.24 -8.51 16.44
N MET A 20 -18.53 -8.83 16.53
CA MET A 20 -19.62 -7.86 16.29
C MET A 20 -19.56 -6.66 17.23
N ARG A 21 -19.36 -6.89 18.54
CA ARG A 21 -19.24 -5.80 19.53
C ARG A 21 -17.99 -4.95 19.30
N ARG A 22 -16.86 -5.58 19.00
CA ARG A 22 -15.56 -4.91 18.79
C ARG A 22 -15.57 -4.02 17.55
N THR A 23 -16.08 -4.55 16.44
CA THR A 23 -16.02 -3.92 15.11
C THR A 23 -17.28 -3.11 14.75
N GLY A 24 -18.39 -3.31 15.46
CA GLY A 24 -19.69 -2.72 15.13
C GLY A 24 -20.35 -3.33 13.89
N LEU A 25 -19.84 -4.45 13.37
CA LEU A 25 -20.37 -5.09 12.18
C LEU A 25 -21.68 -5.85 12.48
N PRO A 26 -22.71 -5.73 11.63
CA PRO A 26 -23.89 -6.57 11.72
C PRO A 26 -23.55 -8.02 11.37
N ALA A 27 -24.29 -8.98 11.94
CA ALA A 27 -24.05 -10.42 11.74
C ALA A 27 -24.06 -10.85 10.27
N ARG A 28 -24.75 -10.10 9.40
CA ARG A 28 -24.82 -10.32 7.94
C ARG A 28 -23.45 -10.13 7.26
N ASP A 29 -22.66 -9.16 7.73
CA ASP A 29 -21.37 -8.83 7.11
C ASP A 29 -20.32 -9.88 7.45
N LEU A 30 -20.40 -10.47 8.65
CA LEU A 30 -19.54 -11.56 9.05
C LEU A 30 -19.77 -12.85 8.24
N ARG A 31 -20.97 -13.05 7.67
CA ARG A 31 -21.24 -14.20 6.79
C ARG A 31 -20.45 -14.14 5.49
N VAL A 32 -20.03 -12.95 5.06
CA VAL A 32 -19.16 -12.79 3.87
C VAL A 32 -17.82 -13.50 4.07
N LEU A 33 -17.40 -13.63 5.32
CA LEU A 33 -16.13 -14.24 5.70
C LEU A 33 -16.26 -15.75 6.03
N ASP A 34 -17.49 -16.27 6.02
CA ASP A 34 -17.76 -17.69 6.28
C ASP A 34 -17.15 -18.55 5.16
N PRO A 35 -16.22 -19.48 5.49
CA PRO A 35 -15.62 -20.39 4.52
C PRO A 35 -16.63 -21.15 3.66
N MET A 36 -17.83 -21.43 4.18
CA MET A 36 -18.87 -22.20 3.47
C MET A 36 -19.75 -21.35 2.56
N LEU A 37 -19.71 -20.02 2.67
CA LEU A 37 -20.60 -19.11 1.94
C LEU A 37 -19.86 -18.07 1.07
N SER A 38 -18.54 -17.95 1.24
CA SER A 38 -17.71 -16.96 0.55
C SER A 38 -17.38 -17.39 -0.88
N HIS A 39 -18.18 -16.97 -1.87
CA HIS A 39 -17.94 -17.32 -3.29
C HIS A 39 -17.71 -16.09 -4.20
N SER A 40 -17.70 -14.88 -3.64
CA SER A 40 -17.49 -13.64 -4.39
C SER A 40 -16.54 -12.68 -3.69
N SER A 41 -15.49 -12.27 -4.40
CA SER A 41 -14.59 -11.19 -3.97
C SER A 41 -15.38 -9.90 -3.74
N SER A 42 -15.22 -9.28 -2.57
CA SER A 42 -15.98 -8.09 -2.14
C SER A 42 -15.21 -7.28 -1.08
N ILE A 43 -15.34 -5.96 -1.16
CA ILE A 43 -14.89 -5.03 -0.12
C ILE A 43 -16.13 -4.28 0.37
N LEU A 44 -16.42 -4.36 1.68
CA LEU A 44 -17.55 -3.66 2.29
C LEU A 44 -17.00 -2.63 3.27
N GLY A 45 -17.14 -1.36 2.94
CA GLY A 45 -16.84 -0.28 3.88
C GLY A 45 -18.00 -0.04 4.85
N ARG A 46 -17.68 0.02 6.14
CA ARG A 46 -18.59 0.36 7.24
C ARG A 46 -17.99 1.50 8.05
N GLU A 47 -18.82 2.10 8.91
CA GLU A 47 -18.43 3.25 9.72
C GLU A 47 -17.19 2.99 10.59
N ARG A 48 -17.08 1.77 11.14
CA ARG A 48 -16.05 1.38 12.11
C ARG A 48 -15.12 0.25 11.63
N ALA A 49 -15.30 -0.25 10.41
CA ALA A 49 -14.50 -1.34 9.87
C ALA A 49 -14.63 -1.47 8.34
N ILE A 50 -13.66 -2.10 7.71
CA ILE A 50 -13.68 -2.54 6.32
C ILE A 50 -13.64 -4.06 6.32
N VAL A 51 -14.65 -4.69 5.73
CA VAL A 51 -14.68 -6.15 5.55
C VAL A 51 -14.11 -6.48 4.18
N VAL A 52 -13.08 -7.32 4.16
CA VAL A 52 -12.34 -7.72 2.97
C VAL A 52 -12.51 -9.22 2.77
N ASN A 53 -13.07 -9.61 1.64
CA ASN A 53 -13.06 -10.97 1.15
C ASN A 53 -12.51 -10.93 -0.27
N LEU A 54 -11.21 -11.20 -0.46
CA LEU A 54 -10.53 -11.12 -1.75
C LEU A 54 -9.71 -12.38 -1.95
N GLU A 55 -10.10 -13.22 -2.90
CA GLU A 55 -9.40 -14.47 -3.22
C GLU A 55 -9.12 -15.32 -1.97
N HIS A 56 -7.87 -15.35 -1.50
CA HIS A 56 -7.45 -16.12 -0.31
C HIS A 56 -7.39 -15.29 0.99
N VAL A 57 -7.67 -13.99 0.91
CA VAL A 57 -7.59 -13.04 2.02
C VAL A 57 -9.00 -12.75 2.55
N LYS A 58 -9.23 -13.10 3.81
CA LYS A 58 -10.48 -12.81 4.55
C LYS A 58 -10.13 -12.04 5.81
N ALA A 59 -10.46 -10.76 5.83
CA ALA A 59 -10.06 -9.87 6.90
C ALA A 59 -11.13 -8.86 7.28
N ILE A 60 -11.07 -8.41 8.53
CA ILE A 60 -11.78 -7.23 9.03
C ILE A 60 -10.72 -6.23 9.44
N ILE A 61 -10.69 -5.10 8.75
CA ILE A 61 -9.76 -4.02 9.01
C ILE A 61 -10.49 -2.95 9.82
N THR A 62 -9.93 -2.55 10.94
CA THR A 62 -10.40 -1.41 11.73
C THR A 62 -9.35 -0.30 11.67
N ALA A 63 -9.60 0.82 12.35
CA ALA A 63 -8.65 1.95 12.40
C ALA A 63 -7.32 1.63 13.11
N SER A 64 -7.23 0.54 13.88
CA SER A 64 -6.06 0.23 14.71
C SER A 64 -5.58 -1.21 14.62
N GLU A 65 -6.35 -2.10 14.00
CA GLU A 65 -6.05 -3.53 13.92
C GLU A 65 -6.74 -4.22 12.74
N VAL A 66 -6.14 -5.32 12.30
CA VAL A 66 -6.64 -6.22 11.28
C VAL A 66 -6.92 -7.59 11.90
N LEU A 67 -8.16 -8.05 11.81
CA LEU A 67 -8.57 -9.40 12.17
C LEU A 67 -8.57 -10.26 10.92
N ILE A 68 -7.64 -11.20 10.81
CA ILE A 68 -7.57 -12.12 9.68
C ILE A 68 -8.20 -13.45 10.09
N ILE A 69 -9.19 -13.88 9.32
CA ILE A 69 -9.97 -15.08 9.58
C ILE A 69 -9.28 -16.26 8.92
N ASN A 70 -8.84 -17.17 9.78
CA ASN A 70 -8.07 -18.39 9.56
C ASN A 70 -8.15 -18.93 8.12
N SER A 71 -7.30 -18.42 7.21
CA SER A 71 -7.23 -18.91 5.84
C SER A 71 -6.16 -20.00 5.78
N SER A 72 -6.59 -21.25 5.62
CA SER A 72 -5.73 -22.44 5.46
C SER A 72 -4.92 -22.44 4.16
N ASN A 73 -4.65 -21.26 3.59
CA ASN A 73 -4.03 -21.08 2.30
C ASN A 73 -2.51 -20.91 2.46
N PRO A 74 -1.67 -21.56 1.64
CA PRO A 74 -0.22 -21.41 1.69
C PRO A 74 0.28 -19.95 1.48
N PHE A 75 -0.47 -19.12 0.75
CA PHE A 75 -0.15 -17.70 0.54
C PHE A 75 -0.36 -16.84 1.80
N PHE A 76 -1.02 -17.37 2.83
CA PHE A 76 -1.30 -16.65 4.07
C PHE A 76 -0.02 -16.13 4.73
N GLN A 77 1.03 -16.95 4.83
CA GLN A 77 2.27 -16.56 5.51
C GLN A 77 2.99 -15.41 4.81
N THR A 78 3.08 -15.47 3.47
CA THR A 78 3.65 -14.40 2.65
C THR A 78 2.85 -13.11 2.84
N PHE A 79 1.51 -13.21 2.81
CA PHE A 79 0.64 -12.08 3.07
C PHE A 79 0.87 -11.46 4.46
N LEU A 80 1.06 -12.27 5.50
CA LEU A 80 1.34 -11.74 6.85
C LEU A 80 2.65 -10.98 6.91
N GLN A 81 3.69 -11.50 6.28
CA GLN A 81 4.98 -10.84 6.24
C GLN A 81 4.90 -9.50 5.50
N ASP A 82 4.21 -9.48 4.36
CA ASP A 82 3.95 -8.25 3.60
C ASP A 82 3.16 -7.24 4.45
N LEU A 83 2.13 -7.72 5.15
CA LEU A 83 1.29 -6.89 6.01
C LEU A 83 2.11 -6.27 7.15
N HIS A 84 2.90 -7.07 7.86
CA HIS A 84 3.79 -6.56 8.91
C HIS A 84 4.78 -5.53 8.38
N THR A 85 5.46 -5.85 7.28
CA THR A 85 6.45 -4.97 6.68
C THR A 85 5.83 -3.61 6.32
N ARG A 86 4.65 -3.62 5.70
CA ARG A 86 3.95 -2.39 5.30
C ARG A 86 3.44 -1.57 6.49
N LEU A 87 2.99 -2.23 7.55
CA LEU A 87 2.50 -1.54 8.75
C LEU A 87 3.65 -0.95 9.59
N THR A 88 4.81 -1.61 9.64
CA THR A 88 5.96 -1.22 10.48
C THR A 88 6.87 -0.16 9.84
N ASN A 89 7.00 -0.15 8.51
CA ASN A 89 7.97 0.71 7.81
C ASN A 89 7.66 2.23 7.81
N GLN A 90 6.70 2.71 8.60
CA GLN A 90 6.37 4.14 8.68
C GLN A 90 5.96 4.61 10.10
N THR A 91 6.70 4.19 11.14
CA THR A 91 6.63 4.83 12.46
C THR A 91 7.10 6.29 12.33
N PRO A 92 6.42 7.25 12.97
CA PRO A 92 6.53 8.69 12.66
C PRO A 92 7.93 9.24 12.89
N SER A 93 8.33 10.22 12.06
CA SER A 93 9.44 11.11 12.41
C SER A 93 9.16 11.74 13.79
N PRO A 94 10.13 11.74 14.72
CA PRO A 94 9.99 12.49 15.95
C PRO A 94 9.83 13.96 15.57
N ARG A 95 8.69 14.55 15.92
CA ARG A 95 8.57 16.01 15.94
C ARG A 95 9.63 16.51 16.92
N SER A 96 10.63 17.23 16.42
CA SER A 96 11.55 17.99 17.26
C SER A 96 10.72 19.06 17.99
N ASN A 97 10.49 18.82 19.27
CA ASN A 97 10.10 19.85 20.22
C ASN A 97 11.34 20.69 20.48
N ASP A 98 11.43 21.88 19.90
CA ASP A 98 12.32 22.92 20.41
C ASP A 98 11.46 24.06 20.98
N MET A 99 11.60 24.23 22.28
CA MET A 99 11.09 25.33 23.11
C MET A 99 12.21 26.36 23.24
N ASP A 100 11.97 27.61 22.85
CA ASP A 100 12.51 28.83 23.50
C ASP A 100 11.90 30.03 22.76
N GLY A 101 11.47 31.14 23.33
CA GLY A 101 12.04 31.94 24.41
C GLY A 101 11.86 33.40 23.97
N LYS A 102 11.56 34.28 24.91
CA LYS A 102 10.82 35.55 24.74
C LYS A 102 11.75 36.76 24.47
N ASP A 103 11.22 37.76 23.77
CA ASP A 103 11.40 39.23 23.92
C ASP A 103 12.73 39.97 23.59
N SER A 104 12.56 41.03 22.78
CA SER A 104 13.08 42.42 22.90
C SER A 104 14.04 43.02 21.84
N LEU A 105 13.85 44.34 21.67
CA LEU A 105 14.17 45.30 20.59
C LEU A 105 15.60 45.91 20.61
N GLN A 106 15.87 46.74 19.57
CA GLN A 106 16.83 47.88 19.45
C GLN A 106 18.26 47.52 18.94
N GLY A 107 18.97 48.25 18.07
CA GLY A 107 18.84 49.50 17.31
C GLY A 107 20.26 50.05 16.95
N GLY A 108 20.45 50.70 15.79
CA GLY A 108 21.47 51.79 15.61
C GLY A 108 22.78 51.62 14.79
N LYS A 109 22.78 52.14 13.54
CA LYS A 109 23.70 53.04 12.78
C LYS A 109 25.27 52.98 12.79
N GLY A 110 25.83 53.17 11.56
CA GLY A 110 26.96 54.07 11.20
C GLY A 110 28.23 53.39 10.63
N SER A 111 29.18 53.98 9.88
CA SER A 111 29.28 54.88 8.70
C SER A 111 30.79 55.10 8.41
N GLY A 112 31.24 55.15 7.14
CA GLY A 112 32.54 55.71 6.67
C GLY A 112 33.45 54.73 5.91
N ASN A 113 33.65 54.82 4.58
CA ASN A 113 34.44 55.73 3.71
C ASN A 113 35.97 55.46 3.60
N GLY A 114 36.46 55.28 2.35
CA GLY A 114 37.86 55.57 1.96
C GLY A 114 38.52 54.63 0.93
N SER A 115 38.57 55.02 -0.35
CA SER A 115 39.57 54.58 -1.37
C SER A 115 40.85 55.47 -1.26
N PRO A 116 41.91 55.47 -2.14
CA PRO A 116 42.15 54.77 -3.42
C PRO A 116 43.63 54.35 -3.82
N VAL A 117 43.77 53.52 -4.87
CA VAL A 117 44.76 53.54 -6.01
C VAL A 117 46.29 53.23 -5.84
N ARG A 118 46.87 52.61 -6.92
CA ARG A 118 48.25 52.67 -7.55
C ARG A 118 48.83 51.23 -7.81
N ILE A 119 48.81 50.62 -9.01
CA ILE A 119 49.61 50.71 -10.29
C ILE A 119 50.93 49.88 -10.35
N SER A 120 51.06 49.05 -11.43
CA SER A 120 52.23 48.41 -12.12
C SER A 120 53.09 47.34 -11.38
N GLU A 121 53.70 46.30 -11.97
CA GLU A 121 54.02 45.88 -13.36
C GLU A 121 54.48 44.39 -13.40
N ASP A 122 54.30 43.72 -14.56
CA ASP A 122 55.06 42.61 -15.18
C ASP A 122 55.49 41.33 -14.43
N SER A 123 54.92 40.17 -14.82
CA SER A 123 55.62 39.11 -15.59
C SER A 123 54.99 37.71 -15.47
N VAL A 124 55.07 37.00 -16.59
CA VAL A 124 54.53 35.68 -16.96
C VAL A 124 54.77 34.52 -15.98
N ALA A 125 53.70 33.77 -15.66
CA ALA A 125 53.75 32.31 -15.49
C ALA A 125 52.33 31.69 -15.46
N PHE A 126 52.18 30.64 -16.25
CA PHE A 126 50.98 29.87 -16.53
C PHE A 126 50.72 28.85 -15.40
N HIS A 127 49.54 28.87 -14.75
CA HIS A 127 48.91 27.66 -14.18
C HIS A 127 47.42 27.90 -13.86
N VAL A 128 46.58 27.09 -14.50
CA VAL A 128 45.12 27.03 -14.38
C VAL A 128 44.69 26.65 -12.96
N ARG A 129 43.89 27.50 -12.30
CA ARG A 129 43.04 27.09 -11.18
C ARG A 129 41.76 27.93 -11.19
N ALA A 130 40.64 27.22 -11.30
CA ALA A 130 39.30 27.77 -11.48
C ALA A 130 38.81 28.52 -10.24
N ASP A 131 38.35 29.74 -10.45
CA ASP A 131 37.44 30.46 -9.57
C ASP A 131 36.11 30.63 -10.30
N SER A 132 35.00 30.44 -9.59
CA SER A 132 33.87 31.37 -9.61
C SER A 132 32.75 30.84 -8.71
N SER A 133 32.66 31.50 -7.58
CA SER A 133 31.49 31.49 -6.71
C SER A 133 30.28 32.15 -7.39
N LYS A 134 29.10 31.56 -7.13
CA LYS A 134 27.77 32.19 -7.06
C LYS A 134 27.16 32.75 -8.35
N ILE A 135 26.26 31.95 -8.91
CA ILE A 135 25.10 32.40 -9.67
C ILE A 135 23.86 31.68 -9.16
N ASN A 136 22.79 32.46 -8.99
CA ASN A 136 21.57 32.16 -8.25
C ASN A 136 20.77 30.99 -8.85
N ALA A 137 20.34 30.06 -8.01
CA ALA A 137 19.34 29.05 -8.34
C ALA A 137 18.12 29.21 -7.43
N GLU A 138 17.25 30.17 -7.76
CA GLU A 138 15.83 30.05 -7.46
C GLU A 138 15.21 29.16 -8.54
N VAL A 139 14.86 27.92 -8.20
CA VAL A 139 13.61 27.24 -8.66
C VAL A 139 13.29 26.13 -7.65
N VAL A 140 12.22 26.37 -6.89
CA VAL A 140 11.28 25.42 -6.27
C VAL A 140 11.52 23.93 -6.54
N THR A 141 11.73 23.14 -5.48
CA THR A 141 10.98 21.88 -5.27
C THR A 141 10.98 21.53 -3.79
N GLY A 142 10.06 22.14 -3.04
CA GLY A 142 9.60 21.52 -1.80
C GLY A 142 8.95 20.19 -2.16
N LYS A 143 9.67 19.08 -2.03
CA LYS A 143 9.07 17.74 -2.04
C LYS A 143 8.04 17.72 -0.90
N PRO A 144 6.73 17.63 -1.17
CA PRO A 144 5.78 17.40 -0.09
C PRO A 144 6.15 16.05 0.53
N ALA A 145 6.29 16.01 1.85
CA ALA A 145 6.44 14.76 2.58
C ALA A 145 5.34 13.78 2.11
N PRO A 146 5.66 12.48 1.92
CA PRO A 146 4.67 11.52 1.45
C PRO A 146 3.48 11.55 2.41
N LYS A 147 2.30 11.86 1.87
CA LYS A 147 1.04 11.85 2.63
C LYS A 147 0.84 10.44 3.15
N GLN A 148 1.05 10.24 4.45
CA GLN A 148 0.96 8.93 5.07
C GLN A 148 -0.50 8.45 5.02
N LEU A 149 -0.72 7.26 4.45
CA LEU A 149 -2.03 6.63 4.45
C LEU A 149 -2.37 6.15 5.87
N PRO A 150 -3.61 6.36 6.34
CA PRO A 150 -4.08 5.79 7.59
C PRO A 150 -3.91 4.26 7.64
N PHE A 151 -3.82 3.71 8.86
CA PHE A 151 -3.58 2.29 9.11
C PHE A 151 -4.48 1.37 8.27
N GLU A 152 -5.78 1.68 8.24
CA GLU A 152 -6.79 0.88 7.56
C GLU A 152 -6.56 0.82 6.03
N PHE A 153 -6.06 1.89 5.43
CA PHE A 153 -5.77 1.92 4.00
C PHE A 153 -4.46 1.22 3.66
N ARG A 154 -3.46 1.27 4.55
CA ARG A 154 -2.23 0.49 4.40
C ARG A 154 -2.51 -1.02 4.48
N ALA A 155 -3.33 -1.43 5.44
CA ALA A 155 -3.77 -2.82 5.54
C ALA A 155 -4.57 -3.27 4.30
N LEU A 156 -5.46 -2.40 3.81
CA LEU A 156 -6.27 -2.68 2.63
C LEU A 156 -5.40 -2.80 1.36
N GLU A 157 -4.40 -1.94 1.20
CA GLU A 157 -3.44 -1.99 0.11
C GLU A 157 -2.74 -3.36 0.07
N THR A 158 -2.22 -3.85 1.21
CA THR A 158 -1.60 -5.19 1.27
C THR A 158 -2.57 -6.30 0.90
N CYS A 159 -3.84 -6.19 1.31
CA CYS A 159 -4.86 -7.19 0.96
C CYS A 159 -5.10 -7.25 -0.55
N ILE A 160 -5.20 -6.09 -1.20
CA ILE A 160 -5.41 -6.00 -2.65
C ILE A 160 -4.16 -6.48 -3.39
N GLU A 161 -2.98 -6.04 -2.99
CA GLU A 161 -1.72 -6.47 -3.59
C GLU A 161 -1.55 -7.99 -3.54
N SER A 162 -1.85 -8.60 -2.39
CA SER A 162 -1.80 -10.05 -2.24
C SER A 162 -2.82 -10.77 -3.14
N ALA A 163 -4.04 -10.25 -3.27
CA ALA A 163 -5.04 -10.79 -4.17
C ALA A 163 -4.60 -10.69 -5.65
N CYS A 164 -4.02 -9.57 -6.06
CA CYS A 164 -3.48 -9.39 -7.41
C CYS A 164 -2.33 -10.37 -7.68
N ARG A 165 -1.35 -10.47 -6.77
CA ARG A 165 -0.24 -11.44 -6.89
C ARG A 165 -0.74 -12.87 -7.03
N CYS A 166 -1.81 -13.24 -6.32
CA CYS A 166 -2.43 -14.56 -6.41
C CYS A 166 -3.02 -14.81 -7.81
N LEU A 167 -3.80 -13.85 -8.33
CA LEU A 167 -4.41 -13.96 -9.65
C LEU A 167 -3.37 -13.97 -10.77
N GLU A 168 -2.31 -13.18 -10.64
CA GLU A 168 -1.17 -13.15 -11.56
C GLU A 168 -0.44 -14.51 -11.59
N SER A 169 -0.17 -15.10 -10.41
CA SER A 169 0.44 -16.44 -10.31
C SER A 169 -0.41 -17.51 -10.99
N GLU A 170 -1.74 -17.49 -10.78
CA GLU A 170 -2.66 -18.42 -11.44
C GLU A 170 -2.68 -18.21 -12.96
N THR A 171 -2.62 -16.96 -13.42
CA THR A 171 -2.59 -16.61 -14.85
C THR A 171 -1.31 -17.15 -15.48
N SER A 172 -0.15 -16.87 -14.88
CA SER A 172 1.15 -17.37 -15.36
C SER A 172 1.22 -18.89 -15.39
N THR A 173 0.59 -19.57 -14.42
CA THR A 173 0.52 -21.03 -14.39
C THR A 173 -0.35 -21.56 -15.53
N LEU A 174 -1.52 -20.95 -15.74
CA LEU A 174 -2.43 -21.31 -16.82
C LEU A 174 -1.79 -21.09 -18.20
N GLU A 175 -1.04 -20.00 -18.38
CA GLU A 175 -0.29 -19.72 -19.60
C GLU A 175 0.73 -20.83 -19.90
N LYS A 176 1.54 -21.21 -18.90
CA LYS A 176 2.54 -22.29 -19.04
C LYS A 176 1.92 -23.63 -19.40
N GLU A 177 0.68 -23.90 -18.97
CA GLU A 177 -0.07 -25.10 -19.35
C GLU A 177 -0.77 -24.98 -20.71
N ALA A 178 -1.20 -23.77 -21.09
CA ALA A 178 -1.91 -23.51 -22.33
C ALA A 178 -1.04 -23.68 -23.57
N TYR A 179 0.17 -23.11 -23.57
CA TYR A 179 1.07 -23.18 -24.72
C TYR A 179 1.37 -24.62 -25.18
N PRO A 180 1.81 -25.55 -24.31
CA PRO A 180 2.05 -26.93 -24.72
C PRO A 180 0.77 -27.68 -25.12
N ALA A 181 -0.37 -27.42 -24.46
CA ALA A 181 -1.63 -28.07 -24.83
C ALA A 181 -2.16 -27.63 -26.20
N LEU A 182 -1.94 -26.37 -26.59
CA LEU A 182 -2.29 -25.86 -27.91
C LEU A 182 -1.37 -26.40 -29.01
N ASP A 183 -0.07 -26.50 -28.72
CA ASP A 183 0.91 -27.09 -29.65
C ASP A 183 0.62 -28.58 -29.90
N GLU A 184 0.38 -29.33 -28.82
CA GLU A 184 0.00 -30.75 -28.88
C GLU A 184 -1.31 -30.97 -29.65
N LEU A 185 -2.31 -30.10 -29.45
CA LEU A 185 -3.56 -30.14 -30.23
C LEU A 185 -3.33 -29.86 -31.72
N THR A 186 -2.41 -28.93 -32.04
CA THR A 186 -2.07 -28.56 -33.43
C THR A 186 -1.33 -29.71 -34.13
N SER A 187 -0.55 -30.49 -33.38
CA SER A 187 0.14 -31.69 -33.88
C SER A 187 -0.80 -32.90 -34.02
N GLN A 188 -1.71 -33.10 -33.05
CA GLN A 188 -2.62 -34.25 -33.01
C GLN A 188 -4.03 -33.86 -32.54
N LEU A 189 -5.00 -33.99 -33.45
CA LEU A 189 -6.42 -33.81 -33.13
C LEU A 189 -6.98 -35.08 -32.46
N SER A 190 -6.89 -35.14 -31.13
CA SER A 190 -7.47 -36.21 -30.31
C SER A 190 -8.56 -35.68 -29.37
N THR A 191 -9.49 -36.55 -28.96
CA THR A 191 -10.54 -36.20 -27.98
C THR A 191 -9.96 -35.79 -26.63
N LEU A 192 -8.83 -36.39 -26.23
CA LEU A 192 -8.10 -36.05 -25.00
C LEU A 192 -7.51 -34.63 -25.07
N ASN A 193 -6.91 -34.25 -26.21
CA ASN A 193 -6.33 -32.92 -26.39
C ASN A 193 -7.40 -31.83 -26.44
N LEU A 194 -8.54 -32.11 -27.09
CA LEU A 194 -9.69 -31.21 -27.08
C LEU A 194 -10.26 -31.01 -25.67
N GLU A 195 -10.33 -32.07 -24.87
CA GLU A 195 -10.79 -31.98 -23.48
C GLU A 195 -9.79 -31.18 -22.62
N ARG A 196 -8.48 -31.41 -22.79
CA ARG A 196 -7.44 -30.63 -22.11
C ARG A 196 -7.55 -29.14 -22.42
N VAL A 197 -7.73 -28.75 -23.69
CA VAL A 197 -7.92 -27.35 -24.10
C VAL A 197 -9.26 -26.80 -23.58
N ARG A 198 -10.33 -27.60 -23.54
CA ARG A 198 -11.61 -27.20 -22.95
C ARG A 198 -11.48 -26.91 -21.45
N GLN A 199 -10.72 -27.72 -20.72
CA GLN A 199 -10.45 -27.50 -19.29
C GLN A 199 -9.65 -26.22 -19.08
N ILE A 200 -8.61 -25.98 -19.89
CA ILE A 200 -7.82 -24.75 -19.86
C ILE A 200 -8.71 -23.53 -20.15
N LYS A 201 -9.55 -23.60 -21.19
CA LYS A 201 -10.53 -22.53 -21.49
C LYS A 201 -11.50 -22.29 -20.33
N SER A 202 -11.99 -23.35 -19.70
CA SER A 202 -12.91 -23.23 -18.56
C SER A 202 -12.23 -22.53 -17.36
N ARG A 203 -10.97 -22.89 -17.07
CA ARG A 203 -10.14 -22.21 -16.06
C ARG A 203 -9.88 -20.75 -16.43
N LEU A 204 -9.59 -20.46 -17.70
CA LEU A 204 -9.38 -19.09 -18.18
C LEU A 204 -10.63 -18.22 -17.98
N VAL A 205 -11.80 -18.73 -18.34
CA VAL A 205 -13.08 -18.01 -18.17
C VAL A 205 -13.35 -17.75 -16.69
N ALA A 206 -13.11 -18.74 -15.82
CA ALA A 206 -13.25 -18.57 -14.38
C ALA A 206 -12.29 -17.50 -13.82
N LEU A 207 -11.02 -17.54 -14.24
CA LEU A 207 -9.98 -16.60 -13.81
C LEU A 207 -10.27 -15.18 -14.30
N SER A 208 -10.65 -15.03 -15.56
CA SER A 208 -11.06 -13.74 -16.14
C SER A 208 -12.26 -13.15 -15.39
N GLY A 209 -13.24 -13.98 -15.03
CA GLY A 209 -14.37 -13.57 -14.19
C GLY A 209 -13.96 -13.09 -12.79
N ARG A 210 -12.94 -13.72 -12.18
CA ARG A 210 -12.38 -13.30 -10.88
C ARG A 210 -11.64 -11.97 -10.97
N VAL A 211 -10.79 -11.79 -11.98
CA VAL A 211 -10.08 -10.53 -12.25
C VAL A 211 -11.07 -9.38 -12.47
N GLN A 212 -12.11 -9.60 -13.27
CA GLN A 212 -13.13 -8.59 -13.52
C GLN A 212 -13.88 -8.18 -12.24
N LYS A 213 -14.10 -9.12 -11.30
CA LYS A 213 -14.69 -8.78 -10.00
C LYS A 213 -13.78 -7.83 -9.22
N VAL A 214 -12.48 -8.10 -9.14
CA VAL A 214 -11.52 -7.22 -8.46
C VAL A 214 -11.49 -5.83 -9.10
N TYR A 215 -11.48 -5.76 -10.43
CA TYR A 215 -11.58 -4.49 -11.16
C TYR A 215 -12.88 -3.74 -10.86
N ASN A 216 -14.03 -4.43 -10.85
CA ASN A 216 -15.33 -3.83 -10.60
C ASN A 216 -15.47 -3.28 -9.17
N ILE A 217 -14.74 -3.83 -8.19
CA ILE A 217 -14.70 -3.29 -6.83
C ILE A 217 -14.08 -1.88 -6.83
N HIS A 218 -13.03 -1.66 -7.62
CA HIS A 218 -12.42 -0.33 -7.77
C HIS A 218 -13.40 0.70 -8.38
N GLY A 219 -14.31 0.27 -9.26
CA GLY A 219 -15.25 1.15 -9.94
C GLY A 219 -16.60 1.40 -9.25
N LYS A 220 -17.01 0.58 -8.26
CA LYS A 220 -18.40 0.60 -7.72
C LYS A 220 -18.57 0.94 -6.25
N THR A 221 -17.50 0.96 -5.45
CA THR A 221 -17.63 1.26 -4.02
C THR A 221 -16.82 2.49 -3.65
N PRO A 222 -17.45 3.67 -3.45
CA PRO A 222 -16.87 4.65 -2.55
C PRO A 222 -16.77 3.96 -1.20
N VAL A 223 -15.54 3.61 -0.78
CA VAL A 223 -15.31 3.14 0.59
C VAL A 223 -15.69 4.33 1.47
N PRO A 224 -16.77 4.27 2.26
CA PRO A 224 -17.12 5.37 3.14
C PRO A 224 -15.94 5.53 4.08
N CYS A 225 -15.22 6.65 3.95
CA CYS A 225 -14.07 6.93 4.78
C CYS A 225 -14.54 6.83 6.23
N MET A 226 -13.84 6.02 7.04
CA MET A 226 -14.00 6.09 8.49
C MET A 226 -13.77 7.56 8.84
N LYS A 227 -14.79 8.26 9.34
CA LYS A 227 -14.66 9.69 9.66
C LYS A 227 -13.50 9.81 10.64
N THR A 228 -12.35 10.24 10.14
CA THR A 228 -11.15 10.43 10.93
C THR A 228 -11.44 11.61 11.84
N SER A 229 -12.03 11.36 13.00
CA SER A 229 -12.33 12.37 14.02
C SER A 229 -11.05 12.75 14.79
N ARG A 230 -9.93 12.82 14.06
CA ARG A 230 -8.64 13.32 14.52
C ARG A 230 -8.16 14.38 13.53
N LEU A 231 -8.91 15.46 13.44
CA LEU A 231 -8.44 16.82 13.15
C LEU A 231 -9.60 17.74 13.57
N TYR A 232 -9.29 18.92 14.09
CA TYR A 232 -10.17 19.86 14.81
C TYR A 232 -10.28 19.63 16.33
N ILE A 233 -9.13 19.70 17.02
CA ILE A 233 -8.94 20.70 18.08
C ILE A 233 -7.59 21.37 17.81
#